data_AF-W9YEL0-F1
#
_entry.id   AF-W9YEL0-F1
#
_cell.length_a   1.000
_cell.length_b   1.000
_cell.length_c   1.000
_cell.angle_alpha   90.00
_cell.angle_beta   90.00
_cell.angle_gamma   90.00
#
_symmetry.space_group_name_H-M   'P 1'
#
loop_
_entity.id
_entity.type
_entity.pdbx_description
1 polymer ?
#
loop_
_entity_poly.entity_id
_entity_poly.type
_entity_poly.pdbx_seq_one_letter_code
_entity_poly.pdbx_strand_id
1 'polypeptide(L)'
;MPPSPNEGTDGSKTWSASHLFQDGAAERWHKIHEHLNKNEFRAAITTAFELPPGDTFTYHASASVNLAQVEAALHAGRANGLHAWYIEPVSDSNGDGDRDGDGATDKAHPSLRLVGYPPPSDVQAYISLFDPTKSAANSLKSLAANAKKGSIRASVAEYLLSKRYLDKSINVPKFKLAPPKPQKAAAGTSPSSSSSTNNADGTGSNPNPNPNPSSTSTPTPSPELQGHQNPALDFWAYACHALEYAGPNANTALVKSAHHTLPVYMHHFGCVVPSWEALQIVAKLAAGLQSDYYSRIKSQSKSSSTGGSSPGAPGADTTSGSVLDMGSGNGYWTLMLRRLAANLDVVAVDSGQSRWRTTWIPDTVVADGVQYLRKRAGCPDRVLLLVYPIVGGEFTRKVLNAYTGDVVCVAGTQNGNGYTGFKDMMIDEYMARERPGWEKVCQVPLPSYAGKDDALFAFRRRKDTAKNGGP
;
A
#
# COMPACT_ATOMS: atom_id res chain seq x y z
N MET A 1 25.71 -5.10 -15.43
CA MET A 1 24.63 -4.71 -14.50
C MET A 1 24.85 -5.53 -13.24
N PRO A 2 24.73 -4.94 -12.03
CA PRO A 2 24.71 -5.73 -10.80
C PRO A 2 23.59 -6.79 -10.88
N PRO A 3 23.75 -7.96 -10.23
CA PRO A 3 22.68 -8.94 -10.17
C PRO A 3 21.46 -8.36 -9.44
N SER A 4 20.27 -8.77 -9.84
CA SER A 4 19.05 -8.47 -9.11
C SER A 4 19.14 -9.02 -7.68
N PRO A 5 18.63 -8.29 -6.67
CA PRO A 5 18.51 -8.85 -5.34
C PRO A 5 17.56 -10.05 -5.39
N ASN A 6 17.91 -11.11 -4.67
CA ASN A 6 17.00 -12.24 -4.51
C ASN A 6 15.78 -11.80 -3.69
N GLU A 7 14.62 -12.38 -4.00
CA GLU A 7 13.49 -12.36 -3.07
C GLU A 7 13.94 -12.97 -1.74
N GLY A 8 13.54 -12.37 -0.62
CA GLY A 8 13.93 -12.84 0.69
C GLY A 8 13.73 -11.81 1.80
N THR A 9 13.98 -12.24 3.03
CA THR A 9 14.04 -11.34 4.19
C THR A 9 15.29 -11.62 5.01
N ASP A 10 16.09 -10.59 5.29
CA ASP A 10 17.29 -10.70 6.11
C ASP A 10 16.94 -11.26 7.50
N GLY A 11 17.62 -12.33 7.88
CA GLY A 11 17.35 -13.09 9.11
C GLY A 11 16.45 -14.30 8.94
N SER A 12 15.77 -14.44 7.79
CA SER A 12 15.02 -15.65 7.44
C SER A 12 15.68 -16.41 6.29
N LYS A 13 15.77 -17.73 6.40
CA LYS A 13 16.29 -18.60 5.32
C LYS A 13 15.20 -19.16 4.42
N THR A 14 13.95 -19.07 4.86
CA THR A 14 12.81 -19.78 4.26
C THR A 14 11.74 -18.84 3.74
N TRP A 15 11.78 -17.55 4.11
CA TRP A 15 10.76 -16.61 3.69
C TRP A 15 10.76 -16.38 2.17
N SER A 16 9.56 -16.42 1.58
CA SER A 16 9.23 -15.95 0.23
C SER A 16 7.90 -15.20 0.29
N ALA A 17 7.67 -14.22 -0.60
CA ALA A 17 6.39 -13.50 -0.65
C ALA A 17 5.22 -14.45 -0.88
N SER A 18 5.42 -15.51 -1.67
CA SER A 18 4.40 -16.52 -1.98
C SER A 18 3.73 -17.10 -0.72
N HIS A 19 4.45 -17.23 0.39
CA HIS A 19 3.93 -17.78 1.64
C HIS A 19 2.82 -16.91 2.29
N LEU A 20 2.73 -15.62 1.92
CA LEU A 20 1.65 -14.73 2.35
C LEU A 20 0.46 -14.70 1.38
N PHE A 21 0.54 -15.42 0.26
CA PHE A 21 -0.42 -15.31 -0.83
C PHE A 21 -0.91 -16.64 -1.41
N GLN A 22 -0.20 -17.75 -1.17
CA GLN A 22 -0.45 -19.06 -1.76
C GLN A 22 -0.76 -20.11 -0.68
N ASP A 23 -0.57 -21.39 -0.98
CA ASP A 23 -0.93 -22.51 -0.09
C ASP A 23 -0.35 -22.34 1.33
N GLY A 24 -1.18 -22.58 2.34
CA GLY A 24 -0.82 -22.34 3.75
C GLY A 24 -0.91 -20.87 4.21
N ALA A 25 -1.11 -19.91 3.30
CA ALA A 25 -1.25 -18.50 3.69
C ALA A 25 -2.45 -18.28 4.61
N ALA A 26 -3.55 -19.03 4.47
CA ALA A 26 -4.73 -18.89 5.33
C ALA A 26 -4.41 -19.15 6.81
N GLU A 27 -3.69 -20.23 7.11
CA GLU A 27 -3.27 -20.55 8.48
C GLU A 27 -2.28 -19.51 9.00
N ARG A 28 -1.34 -19.08 8.16
CA ARG A 28 -0.39 -18.03 8.51
C ARG A 28 -1.10 -16.71 8.83
N TRP A 29 -2.06 -16.30 8.00
CA TRP A 29 -2.87 -15.11 8.21
C TRP A 29 -3.71 -15.20 9.48
N HIS A 30 -4.27 -16.37 9.78
CA HIS A 30 -4.95 -16.60 11.04
C HIS A 30 -4.02 -16.32 12.24
N LYS A 31 -2.79 -16.86 12.23
CA LYS A 31 -1.80 -16.60 13.30
C LYS A 31 -1.36 -15.14 13.36
N ILE A 32 -1.12 -14.50 12.21
CA ILE A 32 -0.77 -13.07 12.15
C ILE A 32 -1.90 -12.24 12.78
N HIS A 33 -3.15 -12.45 12.37
CA HIS A 33 -4.29 -11.72 12.91
C HIS A 33 -4.53 -12.02 14.39
N GLU A 34 -4.30 -13.26 14.84
CA GLU A 34 -4.34 -13.59 16.26
C GLU A 34 -3.35 -12.73 17.07
N HIS A 35 -2.10 -12.64 16.62
CA HIS A 35 -1.08 -11.79 17.26
C HIS A 35 -1.46 -10.30 17.22
N LEU A 36 -1.88 -9.79 16.06
CA LEU A 36 -2.30 -8.38 15.92
C LEU A 36 -3.48 -8.04 16.85
N ASN A 37 -4.48 -8.92 16.95
CA ASN A 37 -5.63 -8.73 17.84
C ASN A 37 -5.26 -8.75 19.33
N LYS A 38 -4.16 -9.43 19.69
CA LYS A 38 -3.60 -9.47 21.04
C LYS A 38 -2.58 -8.34 21.31
N ASN A 39 -2.36 -7.43 20.35
CA ASN A 39 -1.30 -6.42 20.37
C ASN A 39 0.14 -6.99 20.47
N GLU A 40 0.35 -8.22 20.03
CA GLU A 40 1.67 -8.89 20.01
C GLU A 40 2.43 -8.54 18.71
N PHE A 41 2.82 -7.27 18.57
CA PHE A 41 3.43 -6.74 17.35
C PHE A 41 4.65 -7.53 16.88
N ARG A 42 5.55 -7.86 17.82
CA ARG A 42 6.78 -8.60 17.49
C ARG A 42 6.44 -9.98 16.95
N ALA A 43 5.49 -10.67 17.57
CA ALA A 43 5.06 -12.01 17.15
C ALA A 43 4.39 -11.97 15.77
N ALA A 44 3.59 -10.95 15.48
CA ALA A 44 2.97 -10.75 14.18
C ALA A 44 4.01 -10.56 13.06
N ILE A 45 5.01 -9.68 13.27
CA ILE A 45 6.10 -9.47 12.29
C ILE A 45 6.96 -10.73 12.14
N THR A 46 7.31 -11.38 13.24
CA THR A 46 8.11 -12.61 13.24
C THR A 46 7.40 -13.74 12.47
N THR A 47 6.08 -13.85 12.63
CA THR A 47 5.25 -14.83 11.92
C THR A 47 5.13 -14.50 10.44
N ALA A 48 4.89 -13.24 10.09
CA ALA A 48 4.73 -12.82 8.69
C ALA A 48 6.01 -13.00 7.88
N PHE A 49 7.16 -12.73 8.50
CA PHE A 49 8.47 -12.70 7.85
C PHE A 49 9.38 -13.88 8.20
N GLU A 50 8.84 -14.88 8.91
CA GLU A 50 9.56 -16.09 9.33
C GLU A 50 10.90 -15.77 10.00
N LEU A 51 10.88 -14.79 10.90
CA LEU A 51 12.06 -14.36 11.62
C LEU A 51 12.34 -15.31 12.79
N PRO A 52 13.60 -15.44 13.24
CA PRO A 52 13.91 -16.24 14.41
C PRO A 52 13.33 -15.59 15.69
N PRO A 53 12.95 -16.38 16.72
CA PRO A 53 12.40 -15.84 17.98
C PRO A 53 13.31 -14.81 18.68
N GLY A 54 14.62 -14.90 18.48
CA GLY A 54 15.63 -13.99 19.02
C GLY A 54 16.09 -12.88 18.08
N ASP A 55 15.31 -12.53 17.06
CA ASP A 55 15.72 -11.52 16.08
C ASP A 55 16.02 -10.15 16.74
N THR A 56 17.23 -9.63 16.48
CA THR A 56 17.72 -8.34 16.99
C THR A 56 18.08 -7.37 15.87
N PHE A 57 17.53 -7.58 14.66
CA PHE A 57 17.79 -6.68 13.54
C PHE A 57 17.39 -5.25 13.91
N THR A 58 18.26 -4.30 13.58
CA THR A 58 17.98 -2.88 13.79
C THR A 58 17.47 -2.29 12.48
N TYR A 59 16.22 -1.86 12.52
CA TYR A 59 15.54 -1.17 11.44
C TYR A 59 15.92 0.30 11.45
N HIS A 60 16.16 0.87 10.28
CA HIS A 60 16.59 2.25 10.13
C HIS A 60 15.61 3.03 9.24
N ALA A 61 15.15 4.17 9.74
CA ALA A 61 14.51 5.22 8.94
C ALA A 61 14.94 6.59 9.49
N SER A 62 14.00 7.43 9.95
CA SER A 62 14.33 8.63 10.73
C SER A 62 14.82 8.31 12.15
N ALA A 63 14.51 7.11 12.66
CA ALA A 63 15.00 6.56 13.92
C ALA A 63 15.51 5.12 13.70
N SER A 64 16.26 4.60 14.67
CA SER A 64 16.74 3.21 14.66
C SER A 64 16.07 2.43 15.79
N VAL A 65 15.45 1.30 15.46
CA VAL A 65 14.68 0.48 16.42
C VAL A 65 14.83 -1.01 16.13
N ASN A 66 14.67 -1.86 17.13
CA ASN A 66 14.41 -3.29 16.96
C ASN A 66 12.96 -3.64 17.36
N LEU A 67 12.51 -4.88 17.06
CA LEU A 67 11.11 -5.27 17.32
C LEU A 67 10.70 -5.15 18.79
N ALA A 68 11.60 -5.47 19.72
CA ALA A 68 11.32 -5.39 21.16
C ALA A 68 11.10 -3.93 21.62
N GLN A 69 11.90 -2.99 21.08
CA GLN A 69 11.73 -1.57 21.35
C GLN A 69 10.41 -1.03 20.79
N VAL A 70 10.02 -1.48 19.60
CA VAL A 70 8.74 -1.08 19.00
C VAL A 70 7.56 -1.60 19.81
N GLU A 71 7.59 -2.87 20.23
CA GLU A 71 6.55 -3.48 21.06
C GLU A 71 6.43 -2.78 22.42
N ALA A 72 7.56 -2.47 23.08
CA ALA A 72 7.57 -1.69 24.31
C ALA A 72 6.97 -0.29 24.12
N ALA A 73 7.28 0.38 22.99
CA ALA A 73 6.71 1.69 22.69
C ALA A 73 5.20 1.64 22.41
N LEU A 74 4.71 0.58 21.77
CA LEU A 74 3.27 0.36 21.57
C LEU A 74 2.55 0.15 22.91
N HIS A 75 3.14 -0.63 23.83
CA HIS A 75 2.60 -0.82 25.17
C HIS A 75 2.62 0.45 26.03
N ALA A 76 3.55 1.37 25.78
CA ALA A 76 3.58 2.67 26.45
C ALA A 76 2.40 3.58 26.04
N GLY A 77 1.74 3.31 24.92
CA GLY A 77 0.58 4.05 24.42
C GLY A 77 0.84 5.55 24.36
N ARG A 78 -0.03 6.35 24.99
CA ARG A 78 0.04 7.83 24.99
C ARG A 78 1.19 8.43 25.80
N ALA A 79 1.90 7.62 26.60
CA ALA A 79 2.98 8.12 27.45
C ALA A 79 4.00 8.90 26.62
N ASN A 80 4.56 9.98 27.20
CA ASN A 80 5.56 10.83 26.53
C ASN A 80 5.13 11.39 25.15
N GLY A 81 3.82 11.52 24.91
CA GLY A 81 3.31 12.10 23.67
C GLY A 81 3.46 11.21 22.43
N LEU A 82 3.68 9.90 22.61
CA LEU A 82 3.91 9.00 21.48
C LEU A 82 2.71 8.88 20.52
N HIS A 83 1.52 9.31 20.94
CA HIS A 83 0.29 9.34 20.15
C HIS A 83 -0.20 10.77 19.85
N ALA A 84 0.66 11.80 20.02
CA ALA A 84 0.30 13.21 19.87
C ALA A 84 0.20 13.65 18.40
N TRP A 85 -0.71 13.04 17.62
CA TRP A 85 -0.86 13.27 16.19
C TRP A 85 -1.68 14.51 15.84
N TYR A 86 -2.64 14.85 16.70
CA TYR A 86 -3.62 15.91 16.45
C TYR A 86 -3.25 17.13 17.26
N ILE A 87 -2.42 17.97 16.65
CA ILE A 87 -1.92 19.21 17.25
C ILE A 87 -2.41 20.42 16.48
N GLU A 88 -2.43 21.57 17.13
CA GLU A 88 -2.73 22.84 16.49
C GLU A 88 -1.88 23.98 17.07
N PRO A 89 -1.66 25.07 16.31
CA PRO A 89 -1.04 26.28 16.84
C PRO A 89 -1.83 26.83 18.03
N VAL A 90 -1.12 27.26 19.06
CA VAL A 90 -1.70 28.04 20.14
C VAL A 90 -2.05 29.42 19.58
N SER A 91 -3.33 29.77 19.53
CA SER A 91 -3.77 31.12 19.19
C SER A 91 -3.62 32.03 20.42
N ASP A 92 -3.02 33.21 20.27
CA ASP A 92 -2.92 34.24 21.33
C ASP A 92 -4.29 34.79 21.80
N SER A 93 -5.39 34.38 21.16
CA SER A 93 -6.75 34.82 21.45
C SER A 93 -7.53 33.77 22.24
N ASN A 94 -7.30 33.71 23.55
CA ASN A 94 -8.31 33.39 24.57
C ASN A 94 -7.72 33.71 25.95
N GLY A 95 -7.70 35.02 26.27
CA GLY A 95 -7.89 35.43 27.65
C GLY A 95 -9.31 35.05 28.06
N ASP A 96 -9.42 34.44 29.25
CA ASP A 96 -10.64 34.13 30.00
C ASP A 96 -11.62 33.12 29.40
N GLY A 97 -11.69 31.94 30.02
CA GLY A 97 -12.82 31.02 29.83
C GLY A 97 -12.49 29.56 30.08
N ASP A 98 -12.34 29.21 31.36
CA ASP A 98 -12.62 27.91 32.00
C ASP A 98 -12.84 26.70 31.06
N ARG A 99 -11.86 25.80 30.97
CA ARG A 99 -12.03 24.42 30.50
C ARG A 99 -11.09 23.49 31.26
N ASP A 100 -11.67 22.73 32.16
CA ASP A 100 -11.12 21.48 32.68
C ASP A 100 -10.72 20.55 31.52
N GLY A 101 -9.44 20.21 31.46
CA GLY A 101 -8.93 19.17 30.57
C GLY A 101 -7.44 19.33 30.37
N ASP A 102 -6.67 18.41 30.96
CA ASP A 102 -5.27 17.98 30.75
C ASP A 102 -4.57 18.39 29.42
N GLY A 103 -4.58 19.67 29.10
CA GLY A 103 -3.92 20.25 27.95
C GLY A 103 -2.43 20.29 28.22
N ALA A 104 -1.77 19.14 28.12
CA ALA A 104 -0.32 19.07 28.15
C ALA A 104 0.20 19.93 26.99
N THR A 105 0.75 21.10 27.32
CA THR A 105 1.59 21.86 26.41
C THR A 105 2.78 20.96 26.06
N ASP A 106 3.02 20.78 24.77
CA ASP A 106 4.16 19.98 24.33
C ASP A 106 5.43 20.73 24.77
N LYS A 107 6.16 20.17 25.74
CA LYS A 107 7.39 20.78 26.28
C LYS A 107 8.44 21.00 25.18
N ALA A 108 8.33 20.31 24.04
CA ALA A 108 9.20 20.48 22.88
C ALA A 108 8.79 21.65 21.96
N HIS A 109 7.51 22.04 21.95
CA HIS A 109 6.99 23.09 21.08
C HIS A 109 5.93 23.94 21.80
N PRO A 110 6.33 25.05 22.48
CA PRO A 110 5.42 25.88 23.26
C PRO A 110 4.31 26.55 22.44
N SER A 111 4.48 26.60 21.10
CA SER A 111 3.50 27.15 20.17
C SER A 111 2.46 26.13 19.68
N LEU A 112 2.50 24.88 20.14
CA LEU A 112 1.59 23.81 19.72
C LEU A 112 0.87 23.21 20.93
N ARG A 113 -0.41 22.90 20.75
CA ARG A 113 -1.21 22.17 21.76
C ARG A 113 -1.81 20.90 21.17
N LEU A 114 -1.95 19.88 22.00
CA LEU A 114 -2.67 18.65 21.66
C LEU A 114 -4.19 18.93 21.66
N VAL A 115 -4.85 18.59 20.55
CA VAL A 115 -6.30 18.71 20.36
C VAL A 115 -7.05 17.57 21.07
N GLY A 116 -6.43 16.38 21.13
CA GLY A 116 -6.96 15.20 21.80
C GLY A 116 -6.70 13.92 21.00
N TYR A 117 -7.45 12.87 21.34
CA TYR A 117 -7.34 11.54 20.74
C TYR A 117 -8.68 11.14 20.09
N PRO A 118 -8.67 10.55 18.89
CA PRO A 118 -9.90 10.10 18.25
C PRO A 118 -10.47 8.88 18.98
N PRO A 119 -11.80 8.71 19.03
CA PRO A 119 -12.40 7.48 19.54
C PRO A 119 -12.09 6.30 18.59
N PRO A 120 -12.07 5.05 19.10
CA PRO A 120 -11.80 3.86 18.26
C PRO A 120 -12.74 3.72 17.05
N SER A 121 -13.99 4.18 17.18
CA SER A 121 -14.95 4.19 16.07
C SER A 121 -14.53 5.10 14.91
N ASP A 122 -13.83 6.20 15.21
CA ASP A 122 -13.34 7.13 14.19
C ASP A 122 -12.08 6.58 13.51
N VAL A 123 -11.20 5.91 14.27
CA VAL A 123 -10.08 5.13 13.71
C VAL A 123 -10.60 4.06 12.75
N GLN A 124 -11.60 3.28 13.15
CA GLN A 124 -12.21 2.26 12.31
C GLN A 124 -12.88 2.84 11.06
N ALA A 125 -13.51 4.01 11.18
CA ALA A 125 -14.12 4.70 10.04
C ALA A 125 -13.07 5.16 9.02
N TYR A 126 -11.91 5.63 9.49
CA TYR A 126 -10.78 5.97 8.62
C TYR A 126 -10.20 4.74 7.93
N ILE A 127 -9.97 3.65 8.65
CA ILE A 127 -9.51 2.37 8.07
C ILE A 127 -10.47 1.89 6.96
N SER A 128 -11.78 2.00 7.20
CA SER A 128 -12.82 1.60 6.25
C SER A 128 -12.85 2.41 4.95
N LEU A 129 -12.14 3.55 4.88
CA LEU A 129 -11.95 4.31 3.64
C LEU A 129 -11.23 3.47 2.58
N PHE A 130 -10.35 2.57 3.00
CA PHE A 130 -9.48 1.78 2.12
C PHE A 130 -9.94 0.33 1.94
N ASP A 131 -11.17 0.03 2.36
CA ASP A 131 -11.82 -1.27 2.09
C ASP A 131 -11.95 -1.48 0.56
N PRO A 132 -11.30 -2.52 -0.01
CA PRO A 132 -11.27 -2.73 -1.45
C PRO A 132 -12.65 -3.05 -2.04
N THR A 133 -13.61 -3.48 -1.22
CA THR A 133 -14.98 -3.82 -1.65
C THR A 133 -15.90 -2.60 -1.71
N LYS A 134 -15.45 -1.45 -1.19
CA LYS A 134 -16.22 -0.20 -1.14
C LYS A 134 -15.65 0.83 -2.11
N SER A 135 -16.48 1.82 -2.45
CA SER A 135 -15.99 2.98 -3.21
C SER A 135 -15.35 3.96 -2.24
N ALA A 136 -14.05 4.23 -2.39
CA ALA A 136 -13.33 5.19 -1.56
C ALA A 136 -13.99 6.58 -1.58
N ALA A 137 -14.47 7.04 -2.75
CA ALA A 137 -15.21 8.30 -2.86
C ALA A 137 -16.48 8.34 -1.98
N ASN A 138 -17.25 7.24 -1.95
CA ASN A 138 -18.46 7.18 -1.12
C ASN A 138 -18.12 6.97 0.36
N SER A 139 -17.11 6.15 0.66
CA SER A 139 -16.60 5.98 2.03
C SER A 139 -16.10 7.30 2.61
N LEU A 140 -15.41 8.13 1.82
CA LEU A 140 -14.93 9.46 2.23
C LEU A 140 -16.06 10.46 2.47
N LYS A 141 -17.15 10.38 1.70
CA LYS A 141 -18.36 11.16 1.99
C LYS A 141 -19.03 10.69 3.28
N SER A 142 -19.03 9.38 3.54
CA SER A 142 -19.63 8.77 4.73
C SER A 142 -18.85 9.04 6.03
N LEU A 143 -17.54 8.80 6.08
CA LEU A 143 -16.60 9.90 6.24
C LEU A 143 -17.03 11.10 7.11
N ALA A 144 -17.24 12.19 6.38
CA ALA A 144 -17.71 13.50 6.83
C ALA A 144 -19.16 13.48 7.33
N ALA A 145 -20.08 12.80 6.64
CA ALA A 145 -21.51 12.85 6.95
C ALA A 145 -21.83 12.33 8.36
N ASN A 146 -21.03 11.39 8.88
CA ASN A 146 -21.20 10.81 10.22
C ASN A 146 -20.26 11.43 11.26
N ALA A 147 -19.53 12.50 10.92
CA ALA A 147 -18.62 13.15 11.85
C ALA A 147 -19.36 14.15 12.75
N LYS A 148 -19.09 14.13 14.05
CA LYS A 148 -19.55 15.18 14.97
C LYS A 148 -18.87 16.51 14.61
N LYS A 149 -19.63 17.60 14.54
CA LYS A 149 -19.08 18.94 14.29
C LYS A 149 -17.95 19.26 15.27
N GLY A 150 -16.80 19.68 14.73
CA GLY A 150 -15.60 20.02 15.52
C GLY A 150 -14.78 18.82 16.01
N SER A 151 -15.13 17.58 15.63
CA SER A 151 -14.30 16.42 15.98
C SER A 151 -13.06 16.30 15.09
N ILE A 152 -12.07 15.53 15.55
CA ILE A 152 -10.90 15.13 14.75
C ILE A 152 -11.36 14.51 13.42
N ARG A 153 -12.32 13.58 13.45
CA ARG A 153 -12.87 12.97 12.24
C ARG A 153 -13.46 13.98 11.26
N ALA A 154 -14.15 15.02 11.74
CA ALA A 154 -14.65 16.08 10.86
C ALA A 154 -13.50 16.81 10.16
N SER A 155 -12.44 17.17 10.91
CA SER A 155 -11.25 17.82 10.35
C SER A 155 -10.51 16.95 9.32
N VAL A 156 -10.40 15.64 9.58
CA VAL A 156 -9.79 14.68 8.65
C VAL A 156 -10.62 14.56 7.38
N ALA A 157 -11.94 14.36 7.52
CA ALA A 157 -12.81 14.16 6.38
C ALA A 157 -12.89 15.40 5.48
N GLU A 158 -13.00 16.60 6.06
CA GLU A 158 -12.96 17.87 5.35
C GLU A 158 -11.63 18.05 4.60
N TYR A 159 -10.51 17.81 5.29
CA TYR A 159 -9.18 17.90 4.69
C TYR A 159 -9.01 16.96 3.50
N LEU A 160 -9.32 15.67 3.68
CA LEU A 160 -9.22 14.68 2.62
C LEU A 160 -10.18 14.94 1.45
N LEU A 161 -11.40 15.43 1.71
CA LEU A 161 -12.35 15.85 0.66
C LEU A 161 -11.81 17.04 -0.14
N SER A 162 -11.19 18.02 0.51
CA SER A 162 -10.63 19.21 -0.15
C SER A 162 -9.48 18.88 -1.11
N LYS A 163 -8.74 17.80 -0.83
CA LYS A 163 -7.60 17.33 -1.64
C LYS A 163 -8.00 16.35 -2.73
N ARG A 164 -9.10 15.62 -2.54
CA ARG A 164 -9.49 14.54 -3.45
C ARG A 164 -9.89 15.09 -4.81
N TYR A 165 -9.24 14.57 -5.84
CA TYR A 165 -9.58 14.82 -7.24
C TYR A 165 -9.38 13.55 -8.07
N LEU A 166 -10.34 13.21 -8.92
CA LEU A 166 -10.22 12.09 -9.85
C LEU A 166 -10.93 12.45 -11.15
N ASP A 167 -10.18 12.47 -12.26
CA ASP A 167 -10.74 12.77 -13.56
C ASP A 167 -11.82 11.75 -13.95
N LYS A 168 -12.90 12.23 -14.58
CA LYS A 168 -14.06 11.40 -14.96
C LYS A 168 -13.70 10.28 -15.94
N SER A 169 -12.60 10.39 -16.67
CA SER A 169 -12.10 9.34 -17.56
C SER A 169 -11.56 8.12 -16.80
N ILE A 170 -11.29 8.25 -15.49
CA ILE A 170 -10.69 7.21 -14.66
C ILE A 170 -11.78 6.52 -13.86
N ASN A 171 -12.19 5.33 -14.30
CA ASN A 171 -13.12 4.48 -13.58
C ASN A 171 -12.35 3.46 -12.74
N VAL A 172 -12.64 3.43 -11.44
CA VAL A 172 -12.05 2.51 -10.45
C VAL A 172 -13.10 1.46 -10.08
N PRO A 173 -12.95 0.19 -10.52
CA PRO A 173 -13.87 -0.86 -10.11
C PRO A 173 -13.60 -1.27 -8.66
N LYS A 174 -14.65 -1.68 -7.95
CA LYS A 174 -14.53 -2.29 -6.62
C LYS A 174 -14.04 -3.73 -6.74
N PHE A 175 -13.35 -4.23 -5.72
CA PHE A 175 -13.03 -5.64 -5.62
C PHE A 175 -14.33 -6.45 -5.45
N LYS A 176 -14.48 -7.52 -6.23
CA LYS A 176 -15.60 -8.46 -6.13
C LYS A 176 -15.13 -9.68 -5.37
N LEU A 177 -15.73 -9.94 -4.21
CA LEU A 177 -15.51 -11.19 -3.48
C LEU A 177 -16.01 -12.36 -4.32
N ALA A 178 -15.25 -13.45 -4.36
CA ALA A 178 -15.75 -14.69 -4.93
C ALA A 178 -16.93 -15.21 -4.10
N PRO A 179 -18.02 -15.68 -4.72
CA PRO A 179 -19.10 -16.31 -3.99
C PRO A 179 -18.56 -17.58 -3.28
N PRO A 180 -18.98 -17.87 -2.05
CA PRO A 180 -18.58 -19.10 -1.36
C PRO A 180 -18.97 -20.29 -2.23
N LYS A 181 -18.03 -21.19 -2.50
CA LYS A 181 -18.34 -22.43 -3.25
C LYS A 181 -19.42 -23.20 -2.49
N PRO A 182 -20.48 -23.69 -3.16
CA PRO A 182 -21.47 -24.52 -2.50
C PRO A 182 -20.77 -25.76 -1.92
N GLN A 183 -20.79 -25.89 -0.60
CA GLN A 183 -20.42 -27.13 0.05
C GLN A 183 -21.33 -28.22 -0.54
N LYS A 184 -20.73 -29.23 -1.18
CA LYS A 184 -21.47 -30.45 -1.55
C LYS A 184 -22.07 -30.99 -0.26
N ALA A 185 -23.39 -30.83 -0.10
CA ALA A 185 -24.14 -31.51 0.93
C ALA A 185 -23.83 -33.01 0.80
N ALA A 186 -23.25 -33.59 1.85
CA ALA A 186 -23.10 -35.04 1.94
C ALA A 186 -24.50 -35.64 1.81
N ALA A 187 -24.71 -36.38 0.73
CA ALA A 187 -25.98 -37.03 0.46
C ALA A 187 -26.23 -38.10 1.53
N GLY A 188 -27.32 -37.90 2.27
CA GLY A 188 -28.23 -38.91 2.82
C GLY A 188 -27.64 -40.20 3.38
N THR A 189 -27.72 -40.35 4.69
CA THR A 189 -28.21 -41.59 5.29
C THR A 189 -29.39 -41.24 6.19
N SER A 190 -30.58 -41.67 5.76
CA SER A 190 -31.81 -41.58 6.55
C SER A 190 -31.70 -42.44 7.82
N PRO A 191 -32.37 -42.07 8.92
CA PRO A 191 -32.32 -42.83 10.17
C PRO A 191 -33.29 -44.01 10.09
N SER A 192 -32.77 -45.23 10.23
CA SER A 192 -33.58 -46.41 10.56
C SER A 192 -33.63 -46.58 12.08
N SER A 193 -34.84 -46.55 12.62
CA SER A 193 -35.20 -46.83 14.01
C SER A 193 -35.09 -48.32 14.36
N SER A 194 -34.43 -48.65 15.47
CA SER A 194 -34.75 -49.76 16.42
C SER A 194 -33.71 -49.71 17.56
N SER A 195 -34.07 -49.23 18.74
CA SER A 195 -34.52 -50.00 19.91
C SER A 195 -33.51 -51.01 20.47
N SER A 196 -32.77 -50.56 21.50
CA SER A 196 -32.53 -51.22 22.80
C SER A 196 -32.00 -52.66 22.84
N THR A 197 -30.81 -52.85 23.44
CA THR A 197 -30.63 -53.61 24.71
C THR A 197 -29.18 -53.58 25.21
N ASN A 198 -29.05 -53.47 26.54
CA ASN A 198 -27.81 -53.50 27.33
C ASN A 198 -27.35 -54.95 27.60
N ASN A 199 -26.03 -55.13 27.74
CA ASN A 199 -25.28 -56.01 28.69
C ASN A 199 -23.90 -56.31 28.07
N ALA A 200 -22.77 -55.90 28.66
CA ALA A 200 -22.09 -56.33 29.89
C ALA A 200 -21.06 -57.47 29.67
N ASP A 201 -19.84 -57.19 30.13
CA ASP A 201 -18.70 -58.04 30.51
C ASP A 201 -17.91 -58.88 29.50
N GLY A 202 -16.57 -58.84 29.64
CA GLY A 202 -15.66 -59.86 29.10
C GLY A 202 -14.21 -59.43 28.89
N THR A 203 -13.37 -59.67 29.90
CA THR A 203 -11.91 -59.52 29.97
C THR A 203 -11.10 -60.23 28.87
N GLY A 204 -9.96 -59.65 28.44
CA GLY A 204 -8.95 -60.38 27.65
C GLY A 204 -7.67 -59.58 27.33
N SER A 205 -6.53 -60.09 27.77
CA SER A 205 -5.16 -59.57 27.77
C SER A 205 -4.41 -59.53 26.42
N ASN A 206 -3.57 -58.48 26.24
CA ASN A 206 -2.26 -58.28 25.54
C ASN A 206 -1.60 -59.41 24.70
N PRO A 207 -0.59 -59.18 23.78
CA PRO A 207 0.11 -57.94 23.38
C PRO A 207 0.42 -57.76 21.85
N ASN A 208 0.95 -56.58 21.52
CA ASN A 208 1.68 -56.08 20.31
C ASN A 208 2.65 -57.11 19.63
N PRO A 209 3.25 -56.94 18.40
CA PRO A 209 3.50 -55.65 17.71
C PRO A 209 3.54 -55.58 16.16
N ASN A 210 3.64 -54.32 15.70
CA ASN A 210 4.42 -53.82 14.55
C ASN A 210 3.70 -53.56 13.19
N PRO A 211 4.25 -52.73 12.28
CA PRO A 211 3.82 -51.34 12.11
C PRO A 211 3.53 -51.00 10.62
N ASN A 212 3.41 -49.70 10.34
CA ASN A 212 3.53 -49.02 9.03
C ASN A 212 2.21 -48.58 8.33
N PRO A 213 2.24 -47.52 7.50
CA PRO A 213 1.50 -46.28 7.79
C PRO A 213 0.66 -45.83 6.58
N SER A 214 -0.64 -45.67 6.77
CA SER A 214 -1.49 -45.15 5.69
C SER A 214 -2.70 -44.40 6.23
N SER A 215 -2.43 -43.26 6.88
CA SER A 215 -3.44 -42.21 7.01
C SER A 215 -3.13 -41.10 6.02
N THR A 216 -3.70 -41.24 4.83
CA THR A 216 -4.06 -40.13 3.95
C THR A 216 -4.93 -39.16 4.73
N SER A 217 -4.31 -38.19 5.39
CA SER A 217 -5.02 -37.03 5.94
C SER A 217 -5.53 -36.21 4.78
N THR A 218 -6.82 -36.32 4.50
CA THR A 218 -7.55 -35.44 3.61
C THR A 218 -7.40 -33.99 4.11
N PRO A 219 -6.99 -33.04 3.26
CA PRO A 219 -6.87 -31.66 3.67
C PRO A 219 -8.25 -31.12 3.99
N THR A 220 -8.44 -30.71 5.24
CA THR A 220 -9.59 -29.88 5.63
C THR A 220 -9.53 -28.59 4.80
N PRO A 221 -10.63 -28.15 4.16
CA PRO A 221 -10.60 -26.95 3.34
C PRO A 221 -10.27 -25.74 4.22
N SER A 222 -9.12 -25.12 3.94
CA SER A 222 -8.71 -23.84 4.51
C SER A 222 -9.80 -22.79 4.28
N PRO A 223 -10.06 -21.88 5.23
CA PRO A 223 -10.92 -20.73 4.97
C PRO A 223 -10.34 -19.94 3.79
N GLU A 224 -11.06 -19.93 2.66
CA GLU A 224 -10.69 -19.16 1.47
C GLU A 224 -10.51 -17.69 1.89
N LEU A 225 -9.31 -17.14 1.67
CA LEU A 225 -8.99 -15.74 1.99
C LEU A 225 -9.91 -14.81 1.19
N GLN A 226 -10.90 -14.22 1.86
CA GLN A 226 -11.87 -13.32 1.26
C GLN A 226 -11.28 -11.91 1.12
N GLY A 227 -10.90 -11.49 -0.09
CA GLY A 227 -10.51 -10.11 -0.38
C GLY A 227 -9.27 -9.95 -1.26
N HIS A 228 -8.95 -8.70 -1.59
CA HIS A 228 -7.66 -8.35 -2.18
C HIS A 228 -6.59 -8.38 -1.09
N GLN A 229 -5.83 -9.49 -1.03
CA GLN A 229 -4.76 -9.70 -0.06
C GLN A 229 -3.70 -8.59 -0.19
N ASN A 230 -3.52 -7.81 0.87
CA ASN A 230 -2.53 -6.74 0.92
C ASN A 230 -1.91 -6.68 2.33
N PRO A 231 -0.86 -7.46 2.59
CA PRO A 231 -0.22 -7.53 3.90
C PRO A 231 0.05 -6.18 4.55
N ALA A 232 0.58 -5.23 3.79
CA ALA A 232 0.88 -3.89 4.27
C ALA A 232 -0.36 -3.14 4.77
N LEU A 233 -1.53 -3.39 4.18
CA LEU A 233 -2.79 -2.76 4.59
C LEU A 233 -3.30 -3.32 5.92
N ASP A 234 -3.13 -4.62 6.18
CA ASP A 234 -3.52 -5.25 7.44
C ASP A 234 -2.63 -4.75 8.60
N PHE A 235 -1.31 -4.72 8.40
CA PHE A 235 -0.37 -4.16 9.39
C PHE A 235 -0.55 -2.65 9.57
N TRP A 236 -0.91 -1.92 8.51
CA TRP A 236 -1.28 -0.50 8.61
C TRP A 236 -2.55 -0.30 9.42
N ALA A 237 -3.60 -1.10 9.20
CA ALA A 237 -4.84 -1.02 9.95
C ALA A 237 -4.61 -1.29 11.44
N TYR A 238 -3.78 -2.30 11.76
CA TYR A 238 -3.31 -2.53 13.14
C TYR A 238 -2.63 -1.28 13.71
N ALA A 239 -1.70 -0.67 12.99
CA ALA A 239 -1.00 0.52 13.49
C ALA A 239 -1.93 1.72 13.68
N CYS A 240 -2.96 1.88 12.86
CA CYS A 240 -3.97 2.91 13.08
C CYS A 240 -4.68 2.71 14.44
N HIS A 241 -5.04 1.48 14.79
CA HIS A 241 -5.62 1.15 16.10
C HIS A 241 -4.61 1.34 17.23
N ALA A 242 -3.44 0.72 17.10
CA ALA A 242 -2.43 0.70 18.15
C ALA A 242 -1.85 2.10 18.46
N LEU A 243 -1.84 3.00 17.47
CA LEU A 243 -1.34 4.37 17.61
C LEU A 243 -2.47 5.40 17.74
N GLU A 244 -3.74 4.99 17.78
CA GLU A 244 -4.91 5.89 17.87
C GLU A 244 -4.94 6.94 16.74
N TYR A 245 -4.68 6.50 15.51
CA TYR A 245 -4.62 7.35 14.33
C TYR A 245 -5.85 7.20 13.44
N ALA A 246 -6.61 8.28 13.29
CA ALA A 246 -7.83 8.38 12.48
C ALA A 246 -7.62 9.14 11.16
N GLY A 247 -6.36 9.28 10.70
CA GLY A 247 -6.01 9.91 9.43
C GLY A 247 -5.52 11.35 9.55
N PRO A 248 -5.03 11.91 8.42
CA PRO A 248 -4.41 13.24 8.40
C PRO A 248 -5.45 14.36 8.30
N ASN A 249 -5.12 15.50 8.89
CA ASN A 249 -5.81 16.78 8.71
C ASN A 249 -4.84 17.89 8.27
N ALA A 250 -5.33 19.13 8.18
CA ALA A 250 -4.54 20.29 7.75
C ALA A 250 -3.29 20.55 8.62
N ASN A 251 -3.30 20.16 9.89
CA ASN A 251 -2.21 20.38 10.82
C ASN A 251 -1.19 19.23 10.85
N THR A 252 -1.40 18.15 10.11
CA THR A 252 -0.50 16.99 10.09
C THR A 252 0.95 17.38 9.74
N ALA A 253 1.15 18.40 8.90
CA ALA A 253 2.48 18.89 8.53
C ALA A 253 3.27 19.49 9.73
N LEU A 254 2.59 19.82 10.82
CA LEU A 254 3.19 20.28 12.07
C LEU A 254 3.80 19.13 12.88
N VAL A 255 3.35 17.89 12.67
CA VAL A 255 3.88 16.70 13.34
C VAL A 255 5.28 16.39 12.80
N LYS A 256 6.30 16.56 13.65
CA LYS A 256 7.71 16.32 13.27
C LYS A 256 8.22 14.95 13.71
N SER A 257 7.60 14.34 14.71
CA SER A 257 7.92 12.98 15.14
C SER A 257 7.45 11.94 14.12
N ALA A 258 8.11 10.79 14.11
CA ALA A 258 7.64 9.58 13.44
C ALA A 258 7.30 8.54 14.49
N HIS A 259 6.33 7.67 14.22
CA HIS A 259 5.99 6.58 15.12
C HIS A 259 7.01 5.43 15.04
N HIS A 260 7.14 4.67 16.13
CA HIS A 260 8.14 3.62 16.28
C HIS A 260 7.96 2.41 15.33
N THR A 261 6.74 2.15 14.85
CA THR A 261 6.52 1.07 13.87
C THR A 261 7.00 1.44 12.46
N LEU A 262 7.25 2.73 12.17
CA LEU A 262 7.58 3.20 10.82
C LEU A 262 8.83 2.54 10.23
N PRO A 263 9.98 2.46 10.93
CA PRO A 263 11.18 1.82 10.38
C PRO A 263 10.94 0.34 10.04
N VAL A 264 10.19 -0.38 10.89
CA VAL A 264 9.85 -1.79 10.66
C VAL A 264 9.02 -1.93 9.38
N TYR A 265 7.98 -1.12 9.24
CA TYR A 265 7.09 -1.17 8.09
C TYR A 265 7.78 -0.72 6.80
N MET A 266 8.62 0.31 6.83
CA MET A 266 9.37 0.73 5.65
C MET A 266 10.28 -0.39 5.15
N HIS A 267 11.03 -1.03 6.05
CA HIS A 267 11.92 -2.14 5.70
C HIS A 267 11.19 -3.37 5.14
N HIS A 268 9.96 -3.63 5.60
CA HIS A 268 9.19 -4.80 5.23
C HIS A 268 8.23 -4.58 4.08
N PHE A 269 7.61 -3.41 3.92
CA PHE A 269 6.52 -3.15 2.97
C PHE A 269 6.80 -1.96 2.04
N GLY A 270 7.87 -1.19 2.28
CA GLY A 270 8.17 0.05 1.57
C GLY A 270 7.54 1.28 2.23
N CYS A 271 7.78 2.45 1.65
CA CYS A 271 7.51 3.74 2.30
C CYS A 271 6.03 4.11 2.45
N VAL A 272 5.15 3.59 1.58
CA VAL A 272 3.73 3.94 1.54
C VAL A 272 2.91 2.73 1.11
N VAL A 273 1.75 2.56 1.74
CA VAL A 273 0.86 1.42 1.50
C VAL A 273 0.05 1.63 0.22
N PRO A 274 0.05 0.71 -0.76
CA PRO A 274 -0.84 0.81 -1.91
C PRO A 274 -2.29 0.52 -1.48
N SER A 275 -3.24 1.37 -1.87
CA SER A 275 -4.67 1.06 -1.76
C SER A 275 -5.19 0.40 -3.04
N TRP A 276 -6.30 -0.32 -2.94
CA TRP A 276 -6.98 -0.88 -4.11
C TRP A 276 -7.34 0.20 -5.14
N GLU A 277 -7.85 1.35 -4.68
CA GLU A 277 -8.16 2.47 -5.58
C GLU A 277 -6.90 2.95 -6.33
N ALA A 278 -5.79 3.14 -5.64
CA ALA A 278 -4.54 3.58 -6.25
C ALA A 278 -4.00 2.58 -7.29
N LEU A 279 -3.97 1.29 -6.93
CA LEU A 279 -3.55 0.21 -7.83
C LEU A 279 -4.39 0.17 -9.11
N GLN A 280 -5.71 0.29 -8.99
CA GLN A 280 -6.62 0.30 -10.13
C GLN A 280 -6.51 1.57 -10.98
N ILE A 281 -6.21 2.72 -10.38
CA ILE A 281 -5.94 3.97 -11.12
C ILE A 281 -4.68 3.79 -11.99
N VAL A 282 -3.59 3.28 -11.42
CA VAL A 282 -2.35 3.00 -12.17
C VAL A 282 -2.62 2.02 -13.31
N ALA A 283 -3.33 0.92 -13.04
CA ALA A 283 -3.71 -0.06 -14.05
C ALA A 283 -4.53 0.55 -15.20
N LYS A 284 -5.54 1.39 -14.86
CA LYS A 284 -6.42 2.01 -15.87
C LYS A 284 -5.65 3.02 -16.73
N LEU A 285 -4.75 3.77 -16.13
CA LEU A 285 -3.88 4.70 -16.84
C LEU A 285 -2.91 3.98 -17.78
N ALA A 286 -2.33 2.86 -17.34
CA ALA A 286 -1.47 2.02 -18.18
C ALA A 286 -2.23 1.44 -19.39
N ALA A 287 -3.46 0.99 -19.18
CA ALA A 287 -4.32 0.52 -20.27
C ALA A 287 -4.67 1.60 -21.28
N GLY A 288 -4.99 2.80 -20.81
CA GLY A 288 -5.25 3.96 -21.67
C GLY A 288 -4.03 4.33 -22.51
N LEU A 289 -2.85 4.38 -21.89
CA LEU A 289 -1.59 4.70 -22.57
C LEU A 289 -1.26 3.68 -23.66
N GLN A 290 -1.41 2.39 -23.38
CA GLN A 290 -1.15 1.31 -24.35
C GLN A 290 -2.06 1.44 -25.58
N SER A 291 -3.34 1.70 -25.37
CA SER A 291 -4.31 1.95 -26.46
C SER A 291 -3.92 3.16 -27.32
N ASP A 292 -3.55 4.28 -26.69
CA ASP A 292 -3.13 5.50 -27.39
C ASP A 292 -1.82 5.29 -28.16
N TYR A 293 -0.85 4.57 -27.56
CA TYR A 293 0.43 4.27 -28.18
C TYR A 293 0.30 3.40 -29.44
N TYR A 294 -0.45 2.29 -29.36
CA TYR A 294 -0.72 1.45 -30.54
C TYR A 294 -1.46 2.19 -31.65
N SER A 295 -2.40 3.07 -31.28
CA SER A 295 -3.14 3.88 -32.25
C SER A 295 -2.21 4.84 -33.01
N ARG A 296 -1.22 5.44 -32.34
CA ARG A 296 -0.20 6.31 -32.96
C ARG A 296 0.73 5.56 -33.91
N ILE A 297 1.21 4.37 -33.54
CA ILE A 297 2.07 3.57 -34.43
C ILE A 297 1.31 3.15 -35.70
N LYS A 298 0.06 2.70 -35.56
CA LYS A 298 -0.78 2.30 -36.71
C LYS A 298 -1.09 3.47 -37.65
N SER A 299 -1.24 4.70 -37.15
CA SER A 299 -1.47 5.87 -38.00
C SER A 299 -0.21 6.29 -38.75
N GLN A 300 0.96 6.23 -38.10
CA GLN A 300 2.25 6.52 -38.74
C GLN A 300 2.62 5.49 -39.81
N SER A 301 2.32 4.20 -39.60
CA SER A 301 2.59 3.16 -40.61
C SER A 301 1.69 3.26 -41.84
N LYS A 302 0.49 3.86 -41.71
CA LYS A 302 -0.42 4.10 -42.84
C LYS A 302 -0.04 5.33 -43.66
N SER A 303 0.65 6.32 -43.09
CA SER A 303 1.12 7.50 -43.83
C SER A 303 2.46 7.29 -44.54
N SER A 304 3.16 6.17 -44.29
CA SER A 304 4.48 5.86 -44.86
C SER A 304 4.47 4.73 -45.91
N SER A 305 3.38 4.55 -46.67
CA SER A 305 3.29 3.45 -47.65
C SER A 305 4.17 3.66 -48.89
N THR A 306 5.46 3.36 -48.76
CA THR A 306 6.30 2.79 -49.81
C THR A 306 6.60 1.36 -49.41
N GLY A 307 6.20 0.39 -50.24
CA GLY A 307 6.14 -1.04 -49.93
C GLY A 307 7.38 -1.59 -49.24
N GLY A 308 7.19 -2.08 -48.01
CA GLY A 308 8.16 -2.84 -47.24
C GLY A 308 7.43 -3.68 -46.21
N SER A 309 7.78 -4.96 -46.12
CA SER A 309 7.13 -6.01 -45.34
C SER A 309 6.84 -5.60 -43.89
N SER A 310 5.59 -5.70 -43.47
CA SER A 310 5.15 -5.45 -42.09
C SER A 310 5.95 -6.29 -41.08
N PRO A 311 6.44 -5.71 -39.97
CA PRO A 311 6.81 -6.50 -38.80
C PRO A 311 5.53 -7.19 -38.30
N GLY A 312 5.62 -8.50 -38.05
CA GLY A 312 4.49 -9.32 -37.60
C GLY A 312 3.78 -8.71 -36.39
N ALA A 313 2.45 -8.69 -36.43
CA ALA A 313 1.65 -8.33 -35.27
C ALA A 313 2.04 -9.26 -34.09
N PRO A 314 2.30 -8.72 -32.89
CA PRO A 314 2.59 -9.55 -31.73
C PRO A 314 1.39 -10.47 -31.46
N GLY A 315 1.69 -11.75 -31.23
CA GLY A 315 0.74 -12.79 -30.89
C GLY A 315 -0.08 -12.45 -29.64
N ALA A 316 -1.25 -13.08 -29.56
CA ALA A 316 -2.30 -12.86 -28.57
C ALA A 316 -1.95 -13.29 -27.14
N ASP A 317 -0.98 -12.62 -26.52
CA ASP A 317 -0.85 -12.53 -25.06
C ASP A 317 -0.90 -11.05 -24.69
N THR A 318 -2.11 -10.47 -24.78
CA THR A 318 -2.29 -9.03 -24.75
C THR A 318 -2.20 -8.50 -23.31
N THR A 319 -1.03 -7.95 -22.95
CA THR A 319 -0.87 -7.15 -21.73
C THR A 319 -1.86 -5.98 -21.74
N SER A 320 -2.59 -5.75 -20.65
CA SER A 320 -3.56 -4.64 -20.59
C SER A 320 -2.91 -3.29 -20.28
N GLY A 321 -1.58 -3.19 -20.25
CA GLY A 321 -0.84 -1.94 -20.02
C GLY A 321 0.53 -2.20 -19.42
N SER A 322 1.42 -1.20 -19.53
CA SER A 322 2.80 -1.29 -19.06
C SER A 322 3.13 -0.20 -18.05
N VAL A 323 3.81 -0.57 -16.97
CA VAL A 323 4.24 0.30 -15.87
C VAL A 323 5.74 0.16 -15.66
N LEU A 324 6.40 1.29 -15.39
CA LEU A 324 7.79 1.36 -14.96
C LEU A 324 7.82 1.91 -13.54
N ASP A 325 8.04 1.04 -12.56
CA ASP A 325 8.21 1.40 -11.15
C ASP A 325 9.67 1.81 -10.92
N MET A 326 9.90 3.12 -10.86
CA MET A 326 11.22 3.74 -10.87
C MET A 326 11.61 4.19 -9.47
N GLY A 327 12.74 3.68 -8.97
CA GLY A 327 13.06 3.74 -7.55
C GLY A 327 12.16 2.80 -6.74
N SER A 328 11.95 1.57 -7.25
CA SER A 328 10.97 0.62 -6.73
C SER A 328 11.24 0.12 -5.30
N GLY A 329 12.42 0.41 -4.74
CA GLY A 329 12.82 -0.04 -3.42
C GLY A 329 12.81 -1.56 -3.31
N ASN A 330 12.05 -2.08 -2.35
CA ASN A 330 11.88 -3.53 -2.15
C ASN A 330 10.90 -4.19 -3.13
N GLY A 331 10.28 -3.43 -4.03
CA GLY A 331 9.38 -3.93 -5.07
C GLY A 331 7.97 -4.31 -4.59
N TYR A 332 7.55 -3.90 -3.40
CA TYR A 332 6.21 -4.22 -2.89
C TYR A 332 5.09 -3.69 -3.81
N TRP A 333 5.18 -2.44 -4.27
CA TRP A 333 4.22 -1.87 -5.21
C TRP A 333 4.19 -2.62 -6.55
N THR A 334 5.37 -2.99 -7.07
CA THR A 334 5.47 -3.84 -8.26
C THR A 334 4.77 -5.19 -8.06
N LEU A 335 4.99 -5.88 -6.94
CA LEU A 335 4.29 -7.13 -6.62
C LEU A 335 2.78 -6.93 -6.60
N MET A 336 2.30 -5.90 -5.90
CA MET A 336 0.87 -5.62 -5.77
C MET A 336 0.20 -5.31 -7.11
N LEU A 337 0.88 -4.57 -8.01
CA LEU A 337 0.38 -4.30 -9.36
C LEU A 337 0.35 -5.57 -10.23
N ARG A 338 1.37 -6.43 -10.14
CA ARG A 338 1.43 -7.71 -10.88
C ARG A 338 0.34 -8.69 -10.44
N ARG A 339 -0.09 -8.61 -9.18
CA ARG A 339 -1.18 -9.44 -8.62
C ARG A 339 -2.58 -8.97 -9.00
N LEU A 340 -2.73 -7.80 -9.64
CA LEU A 340 -4.02 -7.39 -10.18
C LEU A 340 -4.45 -8.32 -11.31
N ALA A 341 -5.75 -8.59 -11.42
CA ALA A 341 -6.35 -9.27 -12.57
C ALA A 341 -6.43 -8.35 -13.82
N ALA A 342 -5.34 -7.64 -14.11
CA ALA A 342 -5.22 -6.65 -15.17
C ALA A 342 -4.14 -7.01 -16.20
N ASN A 343 -3.43 -8.14 -16.08
CA ASN A 343 -2.34 -8.55 -16.98
C ASN A 343 -1.38 -7.39 -17.31
N LEU A 344 -0.85 -6.74 -16.26
CA LEU A 344 0.05 -5.60 -16.40
C LEU A 344 1.49 -6.07 -16.57
N ASP A 345 2.20 -5.48 -17.54
CA ASP A 345 3.65 -5.57 -17.65
C ASP A 345 4.28 -4.51 -16.72
N VAL A 346 4.72 -4.93 -15.54
CA VAL A 346 5.33 -4.04 -14.54
C VAL A 346 6.82 -4.35 -14.43
N VAL A 347 7.67 -3.37 -14.71
CA VAL A 347 9.12 -3.45 -14.56
C VAL A 347 9.56 -2.59 -13.39
N ALA A 348 10.26 -3.21 -12.43
CA ALA A 348 10.90 -2.53 -11.31
C ALA A 348 12.34 -2.13 -11.67
N VAL A 349 12.70 -0.87 -11.42
CA VAL A 349 14.06 -0.35 -11.55
C VAL A 349 14.46 0.33 -10.26
N ASP A 350 15.58 -0.08 -9.68
CA ASP A 350 16.13 0.56 -8.48
C ASP A 350 17.66 0.62 -8.57
N SER A 351 18.27 1.58 -7.88
CA SER A 351 19.73 1.72 -7.83
C SER A 351 20.38 0.87 -6.73
N GLY A 352 19.58 0.35 -5.79
CA GLY A 352 20.05 -0.35 -4.60
C GLY A 352 20.66 0.58 -3.54
N GLN A 353 20.47 1.90 -3.65
CA GLN A 353 21.00 2.87 -2.69
C GLN A 353 20.40 2.70 -1.29
N SER A 354 19.09 2.44 -1.23
CA SER A 354 18.40 2.13 0.03
C SER A 354 18.50 0.64 0.32
N ARG A 355 18.84 0.30 1.57
CA ARG A 355 18.79 -1.08 2.06
C ARG A 355 17.43 -1.37 2.67
N TRP A 356 16.83 -2.47 2.23
CA TRP A 356 15.57 -2.99 2.75
C TRP A 356 15.83 -4.30 3.45
N ARG A 357 15.00 -4.63 4.45
CA ARG A 357 15.13 -5.92 5.13
C ARG A 357 14.49 -7.03 4.31
N THR A 358 13.35 -6.72 3.68
CA THR A 358 12.61 -7.63 2.81
C THR A 358 12.70 -7.15 1.37
N THR A 359 12.87 -8.08 0.44
CA THR A 359 12.74 -7.88 -1.01
C THR A 359 11.61 -8.77 -1.51
N TRP A 360 10.60 -8.19 -2.17
CA TRP A 360 9.36 -8.87 -2.56
C TRP A 360 9.36 -9.47 -3.96
N ILE A 361 10.32 -9.08 -4.79
CA ILE A 361 10.45 -9.56 -6.16
C ILE A 361 11.92 -9.87 -6.46
N PRO A 362 12.23 -10.95 -7.19
CA PRO A 362 13.61 -11.36 -7.47
C PRO A 362 14.19 -10.69 -8.74
N ASP A 363 13.38 -9.93 -9.48
CA ASP A 363 13.70 -9.46 -10.84
C ASP A 363 13.82 -7.93 -10.95
N THR A 364 14.06 -7.22 -9.84
CA THR A 364 14.35 -5.77 -9.86
C THR A 364 15.57 -5.50 -10.73
N VAL A 365 15.42 -4.62 -11.71
CA VAL A 365 16.54 -4.19 -12.56
C VAL A 365 17.41 -3.20 -11.79
N VAL A 366 18.63 -3.62 -11.45
CA VAL A 366 19.57 -2.76 -10.72
C VAL A 366 20.25 -1.78 -11.68
N ALA A 367 19.79 -0.53 -11.69
CA ALA A 367 20.30 0.53 -12.57
C ALA A 367 20.08 1.94 -12.02
N ASP A 368 20.90 2.89 -12.47
CA ASP A 368 20.56 4.31 -12.38
C ASP A 368 19.33 4.59 -13.27
N GLY A 369 18.30 5.20 -12.68
CA GLY A 369 17.02 5.40 -13.34
C GLY A 369 17.09 6.30 -14.58
N VAL A 370 17.92 7.34 -14.54
CA VAL A 370 18.09 8.28 -15.67
C VAL A 370 18.80 7.59 -16.83
N GLN A 371 19.86 6.83 -16.55
CA GLN A 371 20.55 6.02 -17.55
C GLN A 371 19.64 4.92 -18.11
N TYR A 372 18.82 4.29 -17.27
CA TYR A 372 17.85 3.28 -17.70
C TYR A 372 16.88 3.85 -18.75
N LEU A 373 16.31 5.02 -18.47
CA LEU A 373 15.41 5.74 -19.38
C LEU A 373 16.10 6.13 -20.68
N ARG A 374 17.28 6.77 -20.61
CA ARG A 374 18.02 7.22 -21.81
C ARG A 374 18.35 6.08 -22.77
N LYS A 375 18.71 4.90 -22.24
CA LYS A 375 18.99 3.71 -23.05
C LYS A 375 17.75 3.11 -23.73
N ARG A 376 16.55 3.56 -23.37
CA ARG A 376 15.25 3.05 -23.85
C ARG A 376 14.36 4.17 -24.39
N ALA A 377 14.98 5.20 -24.97
CA ALA A 377 14.30 6.35 -25.55
C ALA A 377 13.29 7.03 -24.60
N GLY A 378 13.53 6.96 -23.29
CA GLY A 378 12.67 7.52 -22.24
C GLY A 378 11.41 6.71 -21.91
N CYS A 379 11.28 5.46 -22.40
CA CYS A 379 10.16 4.55 -22.16
C CYS A 379 8.77 5.16 -22.43
N PRO A 380 8.50 5.62 -23.68
CA PRO A 380 7.28 6.36 -24.00
C PRO A 380 5.99 5.53 -23.92
N ASP A 381 6.11 4.21 -23.93
CA ASP A 381 5.04 3.20 -23.94
C ASP A 381 4.58 2.78 -22.53
N ARG A 382 5.19 3.31 -21.47
CA ARG A 382 4.93 2.88 -20.08
C ARG A 382 4.46 4.04 -19.22
N VAL A 383 3.58 3.78 -18.27
CA VAL A 383 3.34 4.71 -17.15
C VAL A 383 4.59 4.75 -16.28
N LEU A 384 5.13 5.94 -16.01
CA LEU A 384 6.17 6.10 -15.00
C LEU A 384 5.53 6.17 -13.62
N LEU A 385 5.84 5.22 -12.75
CA LEU A 385 5.45 5.22 -11.35
C LEU A 385 6.66 5.60 -10.48
N LEU A 386 6.47 6.58 -9.60
CA LEU A 386 7.43 6.97 -8.57
C LEU A 386 6.80 6.76 -7.21
N VAL A 387 7.29 5.80 -6.45
CA VAL A 387 6.81 5.53 -5.08
C VAL A 387 7.79 6.14 -4.09
N TYR A 388 7.32 7.16 -3.37
CA TYR A 388 8.07 7.89 -2.35
C TYR A 388 9.47 8.32 -2.83
N PRO A 389 9.58 9.00 -4.00
CA PRO A 389 10.87 9.36 -4.56
C PRO A 389 11.71 10.18 -3.57
N ILE A 390 13.01 9.92 -3.55
CA ILE A 390 13.94 10.60 -2.64
C ILE A 390 13.99 12.10 -2.93
N VAL A 391 14.17 12.89 -1.87
CA VAL A 391 14.31 14.35 -1.93
C VAL A 391 15.71 14.78 -2.36
N GLY A 392 16.73 13.97 -2.04
CA GLY A 392 18.13 14.26 -2.34
C GLY A 392 18.50 14.06 -3.82
N GLY A 393 19.55 14.76 -4.25
CA GLY A 393 20.25 14.46 -5.52
C GLY A 393 19.53 14.85 -6.81
N GLU A 394 18.45 15.62 -6.73
CA GLU A 394 17.59 16.01 -7.87
C GLU A 394 17.01 14.80 -8.63
N PHE A 395 16.85 13.66 -7.96
CA PHE A 395 16.43 12.41 -8.60
C PHE A 395 15.10 12.57 -9.34
N THR A 396 14.07 13.04 -8.64
CA THR A 396 12.72 13.26 -9.19
C THR A 396 12.76 14.15 -10.43
N ARG A 397 13.45 15.29 -10.36
CA ARG A 397 13.58 16.23 -11.50
C ARG A 397 14.26 15.58 -12.69
N LYS A 398 15.38 14.88 -12.47
CA LYS A 398 16.17 14.25 -13.54
C LYS A 398 15.41 13.11 -14.22
N VAL A 399 14.70 12.28 -13.44
CA VAL A 399 13.86 11.21 -13.98
C VAL A 399 12.72 11.78 -14.81
N LEU A 400 12.00 12.80 -14.30
CA LEU A 400 10.93 13.47 -15.05
C LEU A 400 11.44 14.16 -16.32
N ASN A 401 12.68 14.65 -16.35
CA ASN A 401 13.31 15.22 -17.55
C ASN A 401 13.67 14.14 -18.59
N ALA A 402 14.09 12.95 -18.15
CA ALA A 402 14.53 11.87 -19.03
C ALA A 402 13.36 11.01 -19.56
N TYR A 403 12.21 11.05 -18.89
CA TYR A 403 11.02 10.33 -19.26
C TYR A 403 10.29 11.01 -20.43
N THR A 404 9.97 10.23 -21.47
CA THR A 404 9.36 10.73 -22.71
C THR A 404 7.89 10.35 -22.86
N GLY A 405 7.38 9.48 -21.99
CA GLY A 405 5.97 9.07 -22.00
C GLY A 405 5.01 10.18 -21.55
N ASP A 406 3.73 9.80 -21.52
CA ASP A 406 2.62 10.75 -21.37
C ASP A 406 1.92 10.68 -20.02
N VAL A 407 2.26 9.72 -19.17
CA VAL A 407 1.61 9.53 -17.86
C VAL A 407 2.64 9.31 -16.76
N VAL A 408 2.53 10.07 -15.69
CA VAL A 408 3.32 9.92 -14.46
C VAL A 408 2.37 9.70 -13.29
N CYS A 409 2.65 8.68 -12.48
CA CYS A 409 2.01 8.45 -11.20
C CYS A 409 3.05 8.65 -10.09
N VAL A 410 2.69 9.37 -9.03
CA VAL A 410 3.55 9.57 -7.87
C VAL A 410 2.76 9.22 -6.61
N ALA A 411 3.22 8.21 -5.87
CA ALA A 411 2.68 7.87 -4.55
C ALA A 411 3.60 8.50 -3.50
N GLY A 412 3.08 9.41 -2.68
CA GLY A 412 3.93 10.19 -1.78
C GLY A 412 3.17 11.18 -0.93
N THR A 413 3.90 12.03 -0.21
CA THR A 413 3.29 13.01 0.70
C THR A 413 2.48 14.08 -0.04
N GLN A 414 1.31 14.45 0.48
CA GLN A 414 0.42 15.50 -0.04
C GLN A 414 0.32 16.75 0.86
N ASN A 415 1.29 16.90 1.76
CA ASN A 415 1.50 18.10 2.55
C ASN A 415 2.96 18.57 2.48
N GLY A 416 3.23 19.77 3.01
CA GLY A 416 4.54 20.43 2.96
C GLY A 416 5.56 19.88 3.97
N ASN A 417 5.55 18.59 4.29
CA ASN A 417 6.52 18.00 5.23
C ASN A 417 7.91 17.79 4.61
N GLY A 418 8.04 17.85 3.28
CA GLY A 418 9.31 17.75 2.55
C GLY A 418 9.94 16.36 2.55
N TYR A 419 9.17 15.28 2.73
CA TYR A 419 9.71 13.90 2.72
C TYR A 419 9.73 13.24 1.35
N THR A 420 8.93 13.73 0.39
CA THR A 420 8.83 13.10 -0.94
C THR A 420 9.19 14.06 -2.06
N GLY A 421 10.14 13.63 -2.90
CA GLY A 421 10.46 14.23 -4.19
C GLY A 421 11.25 15.54 -4.14
N PHE A 422 10.78 16.51 -3.36
CA PHE A 422 11.40 17.81 -3.16
C PHE A 422 11.31 18.24 -1.69
N LYS A 423 12.29 19.03 -1.23
CA LYS A 423 12.41 19.42 0.19
C LYS A 423 11.40 20.50 0.56
N ASP A 424 11.15 21.40 -0.38
CA ASP A 424 10.52 22.70 -0.20
C ASP A 424 9.26 22.87 -1.07
N MET A 425 8.77 21.78 -1.68
CA MET A 425 7.66 21.82 -2.63
C MET A 425 6.96 20.47 -2.72
N MET A 426 5.64 20.49 -2.89
CA MET A 426 4.90 19.27 -3.21
C MET A 426 5.02 18.92 -4.70
N ILE A 427 4.82 17.65 -5.04
CA ILE A 427 4.93 17.18 -6.43
C ILE A 427 3.91 17.84 -7.36
N ASP A 428 2.70 18.13 -6.90
CA ASP A 428 1.68 18.75 -7.73
C ASP A 428 1.92 20.25 -7.95
N GLU A 429 2.46 20.96 -6.96
CA GLU A 429 2.98 22.31 -7.11
C GLU A 429 4.13 22.36 -8.13
N TYR A 430 5.08 21.41 -8.03
CA TYR A 430 6.17 21.26 -8.98
C TYR A 430 5.65 21.03 -10.40
N MET A 431 4.72 20.08 -10.59
CA MET A 431 4.17 19.76 -11.90
C MET A 431 3.38 20.95 -12.46
N ALA A 432 2.60 21.67 -11.63
CA ALA A 432 1.86 22.85 -12.09
C ALA A 432 2.78 23.99 -12.54
N ARG A 433 3.85 24.24 -11.78
CA ARG A 433 4.76 25.39 -12.01
C ARG A 433 5.81 25.12 -13.08
N GLU A 434 6.45 23.95 -13.02
CA GLU A 434 7.64 23.62 -13.82
C GLU A 434 7.29 22.78 -15.07
N ARG A 435 6.06 22.28 -15.18
CA ARG A 435 5.61 21.38 -16.25
C ARG A 435 4.26 21.82 -16.84
N PRO A 436 4.14 23.03 -17.43
CA PRO A 436 2.86 23.57 -17.91
C PRO A 436 2.18 22.74 -19.02
N GLY A 437 2.93 21.88 -19.71
CA GLY A 437 2.40 20.89 -20.66
C GLY A 437 1.78 19.65 -20.01
N TRP A 438 1.69 19.58 -18.68
CA TRP A 438 1.11 18.48 -17.93
C TRP A 438 -0.12 18.96 -17.14
N GLU A 439 -1.06 18.05 -16.95
CA GLU A 439 -2.24 18.27 -16.13
C GLU A 439 -2.37 17.19 -15.06
N LYS A 440 -2.77 17.57 -13.85
CA LYS A 440 -3.13 16.63 -12.80
C LYS A 440 -4.47 16.00 -13.19
N VAL A 441 -4.51 14.67 -13.24
CA VAL A 441 -5.73 13.87 -13.52
C VAL A 441 -6.20 13.07 -12.31
N CYS A 442 -5.38 12.99 -11.26
CA CYS A 442 -5.70 12.28 -10.02
C CYS A 442 -4.94 12.87 -8.84
N GLN A 443 -5.63 12.96 -7.70
CA GLN A 443 -5.11 13.06 -6.34
C GLN A 443 -6.07 12.30 -5.42
N VAL A 444 -5.71 11.10 -4.98
CA VAL A 444 -6.54 10.29 -4.06
C VAL A 444 -5.74 9.93 -2.81
N PRO A 445 -6.36 9.91 -1.62
CA PRO A 445 -5.66 9.57 -0.40
C PRO A 445 -5.12 8.13 -0.44
N LEU A 446 -3.97 7.93 0.20
CA LEU A 446 -3.40 6.62 0.49
C LEU A 446 -3.51 6.32 1.99
N PRO A 447 -3.48 5.04 2.39
CA PRO A 447 -3.37 4.65 3.78
C PRO A 447 -2.07 5.27 4.33
N SER A 448 -2.22 6.29 5.16
CA SER A 448 -1.11 7.09 5.66
C SER A 448 -0.70 6.56 7.02
N TYR A 449 0.59 6.45 7.24
CA TYR A 449 1.16 6.17 8.55
C TYR A 449 0.86 7.32 9.54
N ALA A 450 0.90 7.05 10.85
CA ALA A 450 0.54 8.07 11.85
C ALA A 450 1.43 9.31 11.74
N GLY A 451 0.83 10.51 11.70
CA GLY A 451 1.54 11.75 11.46
C GLY A 451 2.07 11.93 10.02
N LYS A 452 1.70 11.05 9.09
CA LYS A 452 1.96 11.18 7.64
C LYS A 452 0.67 11.47 6.90
N ASP A 453 0.81 11.98 5.69
CA ASP A 453 -0.29 12.37 4.84
C ASP A 453 0.09 12.08 3.39
N ASP A 454 -0.34 10.92 2.92
CA ASP A 454 0.09 10.35 1.65
C ASP A 454 -1.07 10.28 0.65
N ALA A 455 -0.75 10.46 -0.62
CA ALA A 455 -1.69 10.36 -1.74
C ALA A 455 -1.03 9.76 -2.98
N LEU A 456 -1.87 9.23 -3.87
CA LEU A 456 -1.51 8.97 -5.26
C LEU A 456 -1.87 10.19 -6.09
N PHE A 457 -0.86 10.82 -6.66
CA PHE A 457 -0.98 11.80 -7.74
C PHE A 457 -0.83 11.10 -9.08
N ALA A 458 -1.61 11.52 -10.08
CA ALA A 458 -1.31 11.19 -11.46
C ALA A 458 -1.41 12.41 -12.36
N PHE A 459 -0.51 12.49 -13.31
CA PHE A 459 -0.39 13.57 -14.27
C PHE A 459 -0.38 13.00 -15.68
N ARG A 460 -0.99 13.72 -16.61
CA ARG A 460 -1.01 13.40 -18.03
C ARG A 460 -0.41 14.56 -18.82
N ARG A 461 0.37 14.27 -19.85
CA ARG A 461 0.80 15.28 -20.80
C ARG A 461 -0.42 15.75 -21.60
N ARG A 462 -0.61 17.06 -21.71
CA ARG A 462 -1.65 17.64 -22.56
C ARG A 462 -1.37 17.24 -24.00
N LYS A 463 -2.40 16.82 -24.73
CA LYS A 463 -2.30 16.68 -26.17
C LYS A 463 -2.17 18.09 -26.72
N ASP A 464 -1.10 18.39 -27.46
CA ASP A 464 -0.98 19.67 -28.14
C ASP A 464 -2.23 19.87 -28.99
N THR A 465 -3.11 20.78 -28.58
CA THR A 465 -4.03 21.41 -29.52
C THR A 465 -3.17 22.29 -30.41
N ALA A 466 -2.48 21.67 -31.36
CA ALA A 466 -1.89 22.36 -32.49
C ALA A 466 -3.03 23.15 -33.13
N LYS A 467 -3.08 24.43 -32.81
CA LYS A 467 -3.92 25.40 -33.48
C LYS A 467 -3.52 25.35 -34.95
N ASN A 468 -4.40 24.79 -35.77
CA ASN A 468 -4.53 25.15 -37.18
C ASN A 468 -4.83 26.66 -37.26
N GLY A 469 -3.78 27.47 -37.13
CA GLY A 469 -3.83 28.91 -37.20
C GLY A 469 -2.58 29.41 -37.90
N GLY A 470 -2.41 28.99 -39.16
CA GLY A 470 -1.58 29.75 -40.10
C GLY A 470 -2.38 30.96 -40.60
N PRO A 471 -1.71 32.10 -40.79
CA PRO A 471 -1.72 32.79 -42.06
C PRO A 471 -0.57 32.33 -42.95
#